data_AF-A0A2K1JY25-F1
#
_entry.id   AF-A0A2K1JY25-F1
#
_cell.length_a   1.000
_cell.length_b   1.000
_cell.length_c   1.000
_cell.angle_alpha   90.00
_cell.angle_beta   90.00
_cell.angle_gamma   90.00
#
_symmetry.space_group_name_H-M   'P 1'
#
loop_
_entity.id
_entity.type
_entity.pdbx_description
1 polymer ?
#
loop_
_entity_poly.entity_id
_entity_poly.type
_entity_poly.pdbx_seq_one_letter_code
_entity_poly.pdbx_strand_id
1 'polypeptide(L)'
;MTHQPSIPPTAGNRWTNKFWDDFTGSGYTLDTNFRHPMGKGKWKWDAASNKEIHWDPACSSIVQDTSRGKSILRVSVWSDWFHRIDRLATKQQFGYGYYESRCRFKGASGMHSAFWLLPEAMVSDAVPPGEIVGGIEVDVVEHRAKDSGGNDISTQGSTAVHWGGYGANHRSSAYKLMNLPVASSAWATFGVLHQPGGLKWYWNGKEVNSVAMWSPMPNSLFFSTEVNESGGWAGDDLSSYGPISNPEGYIEIDYCGFWLQCTSHSLSSTTSYEDPTMLTTLKIHATTTVPVHQEKPCPSHTPTLDINFNPQDSIAAREKDVQSFSKLHKVEEQDDETTNLARFCHLKLQSAHNEIGPVEDDRIKLDAMAEQHDESVRKTET
;
A
#
# COMPACT_ATOMS: atom_id res chain seq x y z
N MET A 1 -6.70 26.54 11.66
CA MET A 1 -5.38 26.29 12.29
C MET A 1 -4.70 25.22 11.45
N THR A 2 -3.41 25.37 11.12
CA THR A 2 -2.66 24.33 10.40
C THR A 2 -2.27 23.23 11.38
N HIS A 3 -2.73 22.00 11.14
CA HIS A 3 -2.37 20.84 11.98
C HIS A 3 -0.86 20.60 11.94
N GLN A 4 -0.26 20.41 13.12
CA GLN A 4 1.16 20.08 13.26
C GLN A 4 1.32 18.56 13.38
N PRO A 5 2.39 17.98 12.83
CA PRO A 5 2.64 16.55 12.95
C PRO A 5 2.99 16.14 14.39
N SER A 6 2.90 14.85 14.71
CA SER A 6 3.17 14.36 16.08
C SER A 6 4.64 14.39 16.51
N ILE A 7 5.57 14.71 15.61
CA ILE A 7 7.00 14.89 15.93
C ILE A 7 7.41 16.36 15.91
N PRO A 8 8.30 16.80 16.83
CA PRO A 8 8.87 18.14 16.75
C PRO A 8 9.76 18.28 15.51
N PRO A 9 9.87 19.48 14.91
CA PRO A 9 10.88 19.72 13.89
C PRO A 9 12.28 19.64 14.52
N THR A 10 13.30 19.29 13.73
CA THR A 10 14.71 19.48 14.12
C THR A 10 14.93 20.92 14.59
N ALA A 11 15.81 21.09 15.57
CA ALA A 11 16.16 22.38 16.14
C ALA A 11 16.49 23.41 15.04
N GLY A 12 15.93 24.62 15.19
CA GLY A 12 16.08 25.69 14.21
C GLY A 12 15.15 25.61 12.99
N ASN A 13 14.33 24.56 12.88
CA ASN A 13 13.37 24.41 11.78
C ASN A 13 11.92 24.46 12.26
N ARG A 14 11.00 24.53 11.30
CA ARG A 14 9.55 24.40 11.50
C ARG A 14 8.94 23.46 10.46
N TRP A 15 7.81 22.86 10.81
CA TRP A 15 6.99 22.14 9.84
C TRP A 15 6.11 23.10 9.04
N THR A 16 6.08 22.88 7.73
CA THR A 16 5.15 23.52 6.80
C THR A 16 4.24 22.43 6.24
N ASN A 17 2.95 22.48 6.57
CA ASN A 17 1.97 21.57 5.98
C ASN A 17 1.87 21.81 4.47
N LYS A 18 2.00 20.73 3.69
CA LYS A 18 1.91 20.75 2.22
C LYS A 18 0.74 19.93 1.70
N PHE A 19 0.19 19.06 2.53
CA PHE A 19 -1.03 18.32 2.28
C PHE A 19 -1.71 17.98 3.60
N TRP A 20 -3.03 18.08 3.61
CA TRP A 20 -3.87 17.75 4.76
C TRP A 20 -5.25 17.35 4.28
N ASP A 21 -5.73 16.22 4.76
CA ASP A 21 -7.12 15.80 4.60
C ASP A 21 -7.62 15.21 5.92
N ASP A 22 -8.71 15.77 6.45
CA ASP A 22 -9.39 15.28 7.65
C ASP A 22 -10.74 14.61 7.34
N PHE A 23 -11.03 14.43 6.05
CA PHE A 23 -12.22 13.77 5.50
C PHE A 23 -13.54 14.43 5.91
N THR A 24 -13.49 15.73 6.21
CA THR A 24 -14.66 16.52 6.56
C THR A 24 -14.99 17.55 5.49
N GLY A 25 -16.20 18.12 5.59
CA GLY A 25 -16.68 19.16 4.69
C GLY A 25 -17.98 18.76 3.99
N SER A 26 -18.85 19.75 3.78
CA SER A 26 -20.09 19.56 3.03
C SER A 26 -19.77 19.19 1.57
N GLY A 27 -20.33 18.08 1.09
CA GLY A 27 -20.08 17.60 -0.28
C GLY A 27 -18.69 17.03 -0.52
N TYR A 28 -17.92 16.73 0.54
CA TYR A 28 -16.61 16.07 0.39
C TYR A 28 -16.75 14.74 -0.33
N THR A 29 -15.85 14.51 -1.30
CA THR A 29 -15.70 13.22 -1.99
C THR A 29 -14.22 12.85 -2.02
N LEU A 30 -13.93 11.56 -1.92
CA LEU A 30 -12.56 11.04 -1.99
C LEU A 30 -11.87 11.44 -3.30
N ASP A 31 -12.63 11.54 -4.39
CA ASP A 31 -12.15 11.95 -5.71
C ASP A 31 -11.50 13.34 -5.72
N THR A 32 -11.66 14.16 -4.69
CA THR A 32 -10.96 15.45 -4.58
C THR A 32 -9.46 15.23 -4.52
N ASN A 33 -9.00 14.35 -3.62
CA ASN A 33 -7.58 14.18 -3.29
C ASN A 33 -7.05 12.78 -3.60
N PHE A 34 -7.93 11.81 -3.82
CA PHE A 34 -7.58 10.39 -3.92
C PHE A 34 -7.99 9.75 -5.24
N ARG A 35 -7.33 8.64 -5.56
CA ARG A 35 -7.60 7.78 -6.71
C ARG A 35 -7.55 6.32 -6.25
N HIS A 36 -8.20 5.44 -7.02
CA HIS A 36 -8.15 3.98 -6.83
C HIS A 36 -7.24 3.38 -7.89
N PRO A 37 -5.94 3.11 -7.63
CA PRO A 37 -4.99 2.70 -8.67
C PRO A 37 -5.37 1.40 -9.38
N MET A 38 -6.11 0.52 -8.70
CA MET A 38 -6.59 -0.73 -9.29
C MET A 38 -7.92 -0.55 -10.04
N GLY A 39 -8.71 0.47 -9.68
CA GLY A 39 -10.02 0.74 -10.26
C GLY A 39 -11.03 -0.39 -10.00
N LYS A 40 -12.10 -0.41 -10.80
CA LYS A 40 -13.13 -1.45 -10.76
C LYS A 40 -12.87 -2.49 -11.86
N GLY A 41 -13.13 -3.76 -11.57
CA GLY A 41 -13.15 -4.85 -12.57
C GLY A 41 -11.84 -5.61 -12.70
N LYS A 42 -10.78 -5.21 -11.99
CA LYS A 42 -9.62 -6.06 -11.77
C LYS A 42 -9.94 -7.07 -10.69
N TRP A 43 -9.47 -8.30 -10.88
CA TRP A 43 -9.63 -9.38 -9.92
C TRP A 43 -8.46 -10.35 -10.02
N LYS A 44 -8.33 -11.20 -9.00
CA LYS A 44 -7.42 -12.34 -8.97
C LYS A 44 -8.12 -13.53 -8.33
N TRP A 45 -7.71 -14.73 -8.73
CA TRP A 45 -8.12 -15.96 -8.06
C TRP A 45 -7.17 -16.27 -6.91
N ASP A 46 -7.72 -16.64 -5.76
CA ASP A 46 -6.96 -17.23 -4.67
C ASP A 46 -7.33 -18.70 -4.51
N ALA A 47 -6.36 -19.57 -4.77
CA ALA A 47 -6.53 -21.01 -4.66
C ALA A 47 -6.67 -21.48 -3.20
N ALA A 48 -6.11 -20.75 -2.22
CA ALA A 48 -6.17 -21.17 -0.82
C ALA A 48 -7.56 -20.94 -0.22
N SER A 49 -8.19 -19.82 -0.55
CA SER A 49 -9.58 -19.52 -0.15
C SER A 49 -10.63 -20.02 -1.12
N ASN A 50 -10.21 -20.48 -2.30
CA ASN A 50 -11.07 -20.88 -3.41
C ASN A 50 -12.07 -19.77 -3.77
N LYS A 51 -11.59 -18.52 -3.81
CA LYS A 51 -12.40 -17.33 -4.07
C LYS A 51 -11.71 -16.36 -5.02
N GLU A 52 -12.55 -15.59 -5.70
CA GLU A 52 -12.08 -14.41 -6.41
C GLU A 52 -11.98 -13.23 -5.45
N ILE A 53 -10.89 -12.48 -5.58
CA ILE A 53 -10.61 -11.24 -4.88
C ILE A 53 -10.68 -10.11 -5.90
N HIS A 54 -11.60 -9.18 -5.70
CA HIS A 54 -11.89 -8.09 -6.63
C HIS A 54 -11.47 -6.77 -6.01
N TRP A 55 -10.78 -5.94 -6.80
CA TRP A 55 -10.59 -4.54 -6.45
C TRP A 55 -11.87 -3.77 -6.72
N ASP A 56 -12.39 -3.11 -5.68
CA ASP A 56 -13.64 -2.37 -5.72
C ASP A 56 -13.52 -1.04 -4.95
N PRO A 57 -13.62 0.11 -5.62
CA PRO A 57 -13.64 1.44 -4.99
C PRO A 57 -14.66 1.58 -3.85
N ALA A 58 -15.75 0.80 -3.85
CA ALA A 58 -16.74 0.82 -2.77
C ALA A 58 -16.17 0.41 -1.40
N CYS A 59 -15.02 -0.25 -1.35
CA CYS A 59 -14.34 -0.60 -0.11
C CYS A 59 -13.79 0.62 0.64
N SER A 60 -13.62 1.74 -0.06
CA SER A 60 -13.16 3.03 0.48
C SER A 60 -14.33 4.01 0.56
N SER A 61 -14.71 4.41 1.78
CA SER A 61 -15.90 5.24 2.00
C SER A 61 -15.73 6.22 3.16
N ILE A 62 -16.50 7.31 3.10
CA ILE A 62 -16.63 8.24 4.23
C ILE A 62 -17.74 7.74 5.15
N VAL A 63 -17.39 7.49 6.41
CA VAL A 63 -18.32 7.01 7.44
C VAL A 63 -18.34 7.96 8.64
N GLN A 64 -19.38 7.90 9.46
CA GLN A 64 -19.46 8.68 10.70
C GLN A 64 -18.80 7.93 11.86
N ASP A 65 -17.78 8.54 12.49
CA ASP A 65 -17.35 8.12 13.82
C ASP A 65 -18.26 8.78 14.86
N THR A 66 -19.29 8.04 15.29
CA THR A 66 -20.28 8.52 16.27
C THR A 66 -19.67 8.87 17.61
N SER A 67 -18.55 8.25 17.98
CA SER A 67 -17.84 8.56 19.24
C SER A 67 -17.14 9.92 19.20
N ARG A 68 -16.79 10.40 18.01
CA ARG A 68 -16.11 11.69 17.79
C ARG A 68 -17.01 12.75 17.16
N GLY A 69 -18.19 12.37 16.67
CA GLY A 69 -19.10 13.27 15.95
C GLY A 69 -18.50 13.84 14.67
N LYS A 70 -17.64 13.08 13.97
CA LYS A 70 -17.01 13.51 12.72
C LYS A 70 -17.00 12.40 11.66
N SER A 71 -16.99 12.84 10.40
CA SER A 71 -16.66 11.99 9.26
C SER A 71 -15.21 11.52 9.32
N ILE A 72 -14.97 10.28 8.90
CA ILE A 72 -13.65 9.66 8.76
C ILE A 72 -13.61 8.85 7.47
N LEU A 73 -12.41 8.56 6.97
CA LEU A 73 -12.22 7.57 5.90
C LEU A 73 -12.19 6.16 6.52
N ARG A 74 -12.87 5.21 5.89
CA ARG A 74 -12.73 3.77 6.11
C ARG A 74 -12.33 3.09 4.81
N VAL A 75 -11.24 2.31 4.84
CA VAL A 75 -10.87 1.35 3.80
C VAL A 75 -11.08 -0.04 4.38
N SER A 76 -11.93 -0.84 3.75
CA SER A 76 -12.44 -2.10 4.33
C SER A 76 -12.20 -3.29 3.42
N VAL A 77 -12.17 -4.48 4.02
CA VAL A 77 -12.43 -5.73 3.29
C VAL A 77 -13.85 -6.17 3.63
N TRP A 78 -14.59 -6.58 2.61
CA TRP A 78 -15.91 -7.15 2.80
C TRP A 78 -16.14 -8.27 1.79
N SER A 79 -17.28 -8.96 1.88
CA SER A 79 -17.61 -10.05 0.98
C SER A 79 -19.07 -10.02 0.56
N ASP A 80 -19.26 -10.19 -0.74
CA ASP A 80 -20.49 -10.72 -1.32
C ASP A 80 -20.22 -12.18 -1.71
N TRP A 81 -20.41 -12.52 -2.99
CA TRP A 81 -19.93 -13.79 -3.55
C TRP A 81 -18.40 -13.84 -3.64
N PHE A 82 -17.77 -12.67 -3.72
CA PHE A 82 -16.33 -12.45 -3.85
C PHE A 82 -15.79 -11.70 -2.64
N HIS A 83 -14.48 -11.77 -2.45
CA HIS A 83 -13.79 -10.86 -1.54
C HIS A 83 -13.56 -9.52 -2.24
N ARG A 84 -13.81 -8.43 -1.53
CA ARG A 84 -13.74 -7.06 -2.04
C ARG A 84 -12.69 -6.31 -1.26
N ILE A 85 -11.71 -5.74 -1.97
CA ILE A 85 -10.59 -5.01 -1.40
C ILE A 85 -10.35 -3.71 -2.18
N ASP A 86 -9.55 -2.80 -1.63
CA ASP A 86 -9.12 -1.61 -2.36
C ASP A 86 -7.75 -1.11 -1.90
N ARG A 87 -7.10 -0.36 -2.81
CA ARG A 87 -5.93 0.46 -2.53
C ARG A 87 -6.34 1.89 -2.86
N LEU A 88 -6.44 2.75 -1.87
CA LEU A 88 -6.73 4.17 -2.05
C LEU A 88 -5.43 4.96 -1.97
N ALA A 89 -5.12 5.75 -3.00
CA ALA A 89 -3.87 6.52 -3.06
C ALA A 89 -4.13 8.00 -3.24
N THR A 90 -3.26 8.86 -2.70
CA THR A 90 -3.30 10.29 -3.03
C THR A 90 -2.99 10.50 -4.52
N LYS A 91 -3.71 11.42 -5.17
CA LYS A 91 -3.42 11.87 -6.53
C LYS A 91 -2.08 12.59 -6.62
N GLN A 92 -1.75 13.35 -5.58
CA GLN A 92 -0.47 14.04 -5.46
C GLN A 92 0.60 13.10 -4.89
N GLN A 93 1.83 13.28 -5.37
CA GLN A 93 3.03 12.67 -4.82
C GLN A 93 3.86 13.69 -4.05
N PHE A 94 4.57 13.22 -3.04
CA PHE A 94 5.36 14.02 -2.13
C PHE A 94 6.79 13.51 -2.07
N GLY A 95 7.77 14.39 -1.91
CA GLY A 95 9.20 14.02 -1.84
C GLY A 95 9.68 13.76 -0.41
N TYR A 96 10.92 14.16 -0.12
CA TYR A 96 11.43 14.18 1.26
C TYR A 96 10.57 15.07 2.16
N GLY A 97 10.29 14.59 3.36
CA GLY A 97 9.43 15.23 4.34
C GLY A 97 8.89 14.23 5.34
N TYR A 98 7.92 14.67 6.14
CA TYR A 98 7.24 13.82 7.11
C TYR A 98 5.83 13.49 6.64
N TYR A 99 5.51 12.20 6.63
CA TYR A 99 4.21 11.65 6.29
C TYR A 99 3.57 11.16 7.58
N GLU A 100 2.29 11.46 7.81
CA GLU A 100 1.60 10.98 8.99
C GLU A 100 0.12 10.75 8.71
N SER A 101 -0.40 9.73 9.34
CA SER A 101 -1.83 9.49 9.42
C SER A 101 -2.21 9.05 10.83
N ARG A 102 -3.43 9.39 11.24
CA ARG A 102 -4.01 8.91 12.49
C ARG A 102 -5.01 7.81 12.18
N CYS A 103 -4.68 6.59 12.58
CA CYS A 103 -5.38 5.38 12.17
C CYS A 103 -5.87 4.56 13.38
N ARG A 104 -6.87 3.72 13.12
CA ARG A 104 -7.23 2.55 13.95
C ARG A 104 -7.61 1.37 13.04
N PHE A 105 -7.59 0.17 13.58
CA PHE A 105 -7.73 -1.07 12.84
C PHE A 105 -8.77 -1.99 13.46
N LYS A 106 -9.52 -2.67 12.61
CA LYS A 106 -10.20 -3.94 12.91
C LYS A 106 -9.58 -4.99 11.99
N GLY A 107 -8.91 -5.98 12.57
CA GLY A 107 -8.30 -7.08 11.81
C GLY A 107 -9.16 -8.33 11.84
N ALA A 108 -9.07 -9.13 10.79
CA ALA A 108 -9.60 -10.49 10.71
C ALA A 108 -8.50 -11.44 10.22
N SER A 109 -8.69 -12.75 10.38
CA SER A 109 -7.79 -13.74 9.77
C SER A 109 -7.80 -13.61 8.25
N GLY A 110 -6.66 -13.84 7.59
CA GLY A 110 -6.54 -13.86 6.13
C GLY A 110 -6.40 -12.48 5.46
N MET A 111 -6.61 -11.41 6.23
CA MET A 111 -6.55 -10.05 5.73
C MET A 111 -5.55 -9.20 6.49
N HIS A 112 -5.03 -8.20 5.80
CA HIS A 112 -4.23 -7.16 6.40
C HIS A 112 -4.67 -5.78 5.91
N SER A 113 -4.32 -4.76 6.68
CA SER A 113 -4.53 -3.37 6.32
C SER A 113 -3.27 -2.56 6.55
N ALA A 114 -3.08 -1.52 5.75
CA ALA A 114 -1.83 -0.76 5.77
C ALA A 114 -2.03 0.74 5.56
N PHE A 115 -1.14 1.51 6.16
CA PHE A 115 -0.77 2.86 5.71
C PHE A 115 0.68 2.78 5.19
N TRP A 116 0.86 3.14 3.92
CA TRP A 116 2.12 2.93 3.21
C TRP A 116 2.33 3.99 2.13
N LEU A 117 3.54 4.02 1.56
CA LEU A 117 3.94 4.96 0.53
C LEU A 117 4.47 4.21 -0.69
N LEU A 118 4.11 4.66 -1.89
CA LEU A 118 4.61 4.07 -3.13
C LEU A 118 4.89 5.15 -4.19
N PRO A 119 6.02 5.10 -4.90
CA PRO A 119 6.25 5.88 -6.11
C PRO A 119 5.45 5.31 -7.27
N GLU A 120 4.92 6.17 -8.13
CA GLU A 120 4.23 5.72 -9.36
C GLU A 120 5.17 5.04 -10.36
N ALA A 121 6.47 5.31 -10.24
CA ALA A 121 7.53 4.73 -11.06
C ALA A 121 8.15 3.46 -10.44
N MET A 122 7.64 2.92 -9.33
CA MET A 122 8.16 1.65 -8.82
C MET A 122 7.86 0.57 -9.87
N VAL A 123 8.92 0.06 -10.48
CA VAL A 123 8.81 -0.88 -11.58
C VAL A 123 8.41 -2.26 -11.07
N SER A 124 7.44 -2.89 -11.73
CA SER A 124 7.10 -4.30 -11.51
C SER A 124 8.21 -5.24 -11.99
N ASP A 125 9.10 -4.75 -12.83
CA ASP A 125 10.18 -5.51 -13.46
C ASP A 125 11.42 -5.59 -12.56
N ALA A 126 12.19 -6.66 -12.76
CA ALA A 126 13.41 -6.88 -12.01
C ALA A 126 14.46 -5.79 -12.29
N VAL A 127 14.87 -5.05 -11.25
CA VAL A 127 15.91 -4.01 -11.32
C VAL A 127 17.29 -4.63 -11.04
N PRO A 128 18.42 -4.18 -11.63
CA PRO A 128 19.74 -4.72 -11.27
C PRO A 128 20.00 -4.74 -9.75
N PRO A 129 20.68 -5.79 -9.22
CA PRO A 129 20.92 -5.90 -7.78
C PRO A 129 21.67 -4.68 -7.20
N GLY A 130 21.17 -4.15 -6.10
CA GLY A 130 21.79 -3.00 -5.40
C GLY A 130 21.35 -1.63 -5.91
N GLU A 131 20.51 -1.58 -6.96
CA GLU A 131 19.93 -0.32 -7.44
C GLU A 131 18.55 -0.05 -6.80
N ILE A 132 18.22 1.24 -6.70
CA ILE A 132 16.91 1.74 -6.23
C ILE A 132 16.23 2.48 -7.39
N VAL A 133 16.33 1.92 -8.61
CA VAL A 133 15.64 2.47 -9.78
C VAL A 133 14.14 2.29 -9.59
N GLY A 134 13.37 3.36 -9.76
CA GLY A 134 11.93 3.39 -9.57
C GLY A 134 11.47 3.82 -8.16
N GLY A 135 12.38 3.87 -7.19
CA GLY A 135 12.10 4.32 -5.82
C GLY A 135 11.95 3.18 -4.81
N ILE A 136 11.27 3.47 -3.71
CA ILE A 136 11.08 2.55 -2.58
C ILE A 136 9.62 2.51 -2.18
N GLU A 137 9.10 1.33 -1.87
CA GLU A 137 7.85 1.17 -1.14
C GLU A 137 8.15 1.27 0.35
N VAL A 138 7.33 2.03 1.08
CA VAL A 138 7.53 2.26 2.53
C VAL A 138 6.25 1.95 3.28
N ASP A 139 6.25 0.85 4.01
CA ASP A 139 5.16 0.46 4.89
C ASP A 139 5.30 1.18 6.22
N VAL A 140 4.47 2.20 6.42
CA VAL A 140 4.50 3.03 7.64
C VAL A 140 3.91 2.26 8.82
N VAL A 141 2.85 1.49 8.55
CA VAL A 141 2.31 0.48 9.44
C VAL A 141 1.49 -0.54 8.65
N GLU A 142 1.77 -1.82 8.86
CA GLU A 142 0.92 -2.94 8.47
C GLU A 142 0.32 -3.60 9.70
N HIS A 143 -0.98 -3.89 9.66
CA HIS A 143 -1.71 -4.56 10.73
C HIS A 143 -2.46 -5.78 10.20
N ARG A 144 -2.45 -6.85 11.00
CA ARG A 144 -3.21 -8.08 10.75
C ARG A 144 -3.56 -8.75 12.08
N ALA A 145 -4.66 -9.50 12.12
CA ALA A 145 -5.08 -10.18 13.34
C ALA A 145 -4.32 -11.49 13.58
N LYS A 146 -3.92 -12.17 12.51
CA LYS A 146 -3.29 -13.47 12.54
C LYS A 146 -1.96 -13.48 11.77
N ASP A 147 -0.99 -14.26 12.25
CA ASP A 147 0.19 -14.60 11.47
C ASP A 147 -0.04 -15.87 10.62
N SER A 148 0.98 -16.27 9.84
CA SER A 148 0.91 -17.49 9.03
C SER A 148 0.80 -18.79 9.83
N GLY A 149 1.00 -18.75 11.15
CA GLY A 149 0.77 -19.88 12.05
C GLY A 149 -0.61 -19.85 12.71
N GLY A 150 -1.46 -18.86 12.40
CA GLY A 150 -2.77 -18.68 13.04
C GLY A 150 -2.71 -18.09 14.45
N ASN A 151 -1.55 -17.61 14.89
CA ASN A 151 -1.40 -16.97 16.20
C ASN A 151 -2.08 -15.61 16.21
N ASP A 152 -2.69 -15.24 17.34
CA ASP A 152 -3.22 -13.88 17.52
C ASP A 152 -2.08 -12.88 17.69
N ILE A 153 -1.99 -11.95 16.74
CA ILE A 153 -1.05 -10.84 16.71
C ILE A 153 -1.77 -9.51 16.54
N SER A 154 -3.06 -9.46 16.89
CA SER A 154 -3.92 -8.27 16.75
C SER A 154 -3.42 -7.04 17.52
N THR A 155 -2.56 -7.24 18.51
CA THR A 155 -1.92 -6.17 19.30
C THR A 155 -0.60 -5.67 18.70
N GLN A 156 -0.20 -6.18 17.54
CA GLN A 156 1.09 -5.92 16.93
C GLN A 156 0.94 -5.31 15.53
N GLY A 157 1.98 -4.59 15.10
CA GLY A 157 2.11 -4.05 13.74
C GLY A 157 3.51 -4.26 13.19
N SER A 158 3.67 -4.05 11.88
CA SER A 158 4.98 -4.13 11.20
C SER A 158 5.27 -2.84 10.45
N THR A 159 6.55 -2.58 10.23
CA THR A 159 7.04 -1.54 9.31
C THR A 159 8.04 -2.18 8.36
N ALA A 160 8.07 -1.72 7.13
CA ALA A 160 9.01 -2.23 6.16
C ALA A 160 9.36 -1.18 5.12
N VAL A 161 10.44 -1.47 4.42
CA VAL A 161 10.82 -0.76 3.21
C VAL A 161 11.29 -1.79 2.18
N HIS A 162 10.82 -1.63 0.95
CA HIS A 162 11.05 -2.54 -0.15
C HIS A 162 11.67 -1.80 -1.35
N TRP A 163 12.64 -2.41 -2.02
CA TRP A 163 13.35 -1.82 -3.17
C TRP A 163 13.86 -2.89 -4.14
N GLY A 164 14.37 -2.44 -5.31
CA GLY A 164 14.88 -3.32 -6.36
C GLY A 164 13.80 -3.88 -7.30
N GLY A 165 12.61 -3.25 -7.31
CA GLY A 165 11.42 -3.76 -8.01
C GLY A 165 10.85 -5.01 -7.34
N TYR A 166 9.73 -5.51 -7.85
CA TYR A 166 9.21 -6.81 -7.45
C TYR A 166 9.93 -7.95 -8.20
N GLY A 167 9.89 -9.18 -7.65
CA GLY A 167 10.51 -10.36 -8.26
C GLY A 167 11.91 -10.69 -7.72
N ALA A 168 12.79 -11.23 -8.58
CA ALA A 168 14.05 -11.85 -8.15
C ALA A 168 15.04 -10.89 -7.46
N ASN A 169 14.98 -9.61 -7.80
CA ASN A 169 15.87 -8.58 -7.26
C ASN A 169 15.24 -7.79 -6.11
N HIS A 170 14.02 -8.15 -5.73
CA HIS A 170 13.35 -7.58 -4.59
C HIS A 170 14.21 -7.71 -3.33
N ARG A 171 14.28 -6.62 -2.58
CA ARG A 171 14.96 -6.51 -1.30
C ARG A 171 14.02 -5.81 -0.34
N SER A 172 14.12 -6.16 0.93
CA SER A 172 13.38 -5.48 1.98
C SER A 172 14.13 -5.44 3.29
N SER A 173 13.77 -4.47 4.13
CA SER A 173 14.17 -4.38 5.53
C SER A 173 12.90 -4.13 6.34
N ALA A 174 12.59 -5.02 7.27
CA ALA A 174 11.34 -4.99 8.00
C ALA A 174 11.55 -5.17 9.50
N TYR A 175 10.80 -4.41 10.29
CA TYR A 175 10.67 -4.57 11.73
C TYR A 175 9.25 -5.03 12.00
N LYS A 176 9.12 -6.31 12.34
CA LYS A 176 7.84 -7.03 12.36
C LYS A 176 7.37 -7.28 13.78
N LEU A 177 6.06 -7.42 13.95
CA LEU A 177 5.41 -7.84 15.20
C LEU A 177 5.76 -6.97 16.42
N MET A 178 5.91 -5.66 16.19
CA MET A 178 6.10 -4.68 17.25
C MET A 178 4.76 -4.39 17.92
N ASN A 179 4.74 -4.26 19.25
CA ASN A 179 3.52 -3.87 19.97
C ASN A 179 3.01 -2.53 19.46
N LEU A 180 1.73 -2.47 19.09
CA LEU A 180 1.07 -1.21 18.79
C LEU A 180 1.11 -0.28 20.01
N PRO A 181 1.17 1.04 19.81
CA PRO A 181 1.25 1.98 20.93
C PRO A 181 -0.05 2.05 21.74
N VAL A 182 -1.15 1.53 21.19
CA VAL A 182 -2.49 1.43 21.78
C VAL A 182 -3.16 0.17 21.25
N ALA A 183 -4.31 -0.23 21.83
CA ALA A 183 -5.13 -1.29 21.26
C ALA A 183 -5.46 -1.00 19.79
N SER A 184 -5.53 -2.01 18.93
CA SER A 184 -5.74 -1.82 17.48
C SER A 184 -7.00 -1.01 17.16
N SER A 185 -8.07 -1.17 17.94
CA SER A 185 -9.32 -0.43 17.80
C SER A 185 -9.27 1.01 18.32
N ALA A 186 -8.16 1.44 18.90
CA ALA A 186 -7.95 2.79 19.40
C ALA A 186 -7.09 3.60 18.41
N TRP A 187 -7.31 4.91 18.41
CA TRP A 187 -6.63 5.83 17.51
C TRP A 187 -5.17 6.09 17.92
N ALA A 188 -4.23 5.90 16.98
CA ALA A 188 -2.83 6.27 17.12
C ALA A 188 -2.30 6.99 15.88
N THR A 189 -1.23 7.76 16.01
CA THR A 189 -0.51 8.34 14.86
C THR A 189 0.59 7.40 14.40
N PHE A 190 0.68 7.23 13.10
CA PHE A 190 1.70 6.46 12.41
C PHE A 190 2.31 7.37 11.35
N GLY A 191 3.63 7.50 11.36
CA GLY A 191 4.31 8.37 10.43
C GLY A 191 5.70 7.90 10.08
N VAL A 192 6.23 8.45 8.98
CA VAL A 192 7.59 8.21 8.53
C VAL A 192 8.23 9.53 8.11
N LEU A 193 9.44 9.77 8.61
CA LEU A 193 10.32 10.84 8.15
C LEU A 193 11.19 10.28 7.03
N HIS A 194 10.96 10.77 5.82
CA HIS A 194 11.73 10.42 4.63
C HIS A 194 12.69 11.56 4.30
N GLN A 195 13.99 11.29 4.40
CA GLN A 195 15.05 12.26 4.20
C GLN A 195 16.18 11.66 3.33
N PRO A 196 17.09 12.50 2.78
CA PRO A 196 18.23 11.98 2.01
C PRO A 196 19.09 10.96 2.76
N GLY A 197 19.11 11.02 4.09
CA GLY A 197 19.87 10.09 4.95
C GLY A 197 19.14 8.81 5.32
N GLY A 198 17.86 8.65 4.95
CA GLY A 198 17.09 7.45 5.25
C GLY A 198 15.66 7.70 5.71
N LEU A 199 15.09 6.62 6.24
CA LEU A 199 13.73 6.55 6.77
C LEU A 199 13.78 6.41 8.29
N LYS A 200 12.86 7.09 8.98
CA LYS A 200 12.60 6.89 10.41
C LYS A 200 11.10 6.80 10.65
N TRP A 201 10.65 5.73 11.28
CA TRP A 201 9.24 5.49 11.58
C TRP A 201 8.91 5.96 12.98
N TYR A 202 7.76 6.59 13.12
CA TYR A 202 7.26 7.14 14.37
C TYR A 202 5.84 6.67 14.64
N TRP A 203 5.62 6.07 15.81
CA TRP A 203 4.30 5.71 16.31
C TRP A 203 3.99 6.53 17.56
N ASN A 204 2.90 7.30 17.56
CA ASN A 204 2.59 8.30 18.58
C ASN A 204 3.78 9.25 18.88
N GLY A 205 4.47 9.69 17.82
CA GLY A 205 5.63 10.59 17.91
C GLY A 205 6.92 9.96 18.43
N LYS A 206 6.92 8.66 18.77
CA LYS A 206 8.11 7.92 19.24
C LYS A 206 8.74 7.14 18.08
N GLU A 207 10.05 7.29 17.90
CA GLU A 207 10.80 6.50 16.91
C GLU A 207 10.72 5.01 17.26
N VAL A 208 10.31 4.17 16.31
CA VAL A 208 10.20 2.71 16.47
C VAL A 208 11.16 1.95 15.56
N ASN A 209 11.60 2.56 14.45
CA ASN A 209 12.49 1.95 13.48
C ASN A 209 13.23 3.06 12.70
N SER A 210 14.43 2.74 12.20
CA SER A 210 15.14 3.55 11.20
C SER A 210 15.98 2.69 10.26
N VAL A 211 16.11 3.15 9.01
CA VAL A 211 16.92 2.52 7.97
C VAL A 211 17.69 3.59 7.21
N ALA A 212 19.01 3.43 7.10
CA ALA A 212 19.85 4.29 6.27
C ALA A 212 19.72 3.86 4.81
N MET A 213 19.14 4.73 3.98
CA MET A 213 19.01 4.52 2.54
C MET A 213 18.77 5.83 1.82
N TRP A 214 18.96 5.84 0.51
CA TRP A 214 18.76 7.02 -0.32
C TRP A 214 17.73 6.72 -1.42
N SER A 215 16.64 7.47 -1.44
CA SER A 215 15.61 7.40 -2.50
C SER A 215 14.99 8.78 -2.72
N PRO A 216 15.35 9.50 -3.79
CA PRO A 216 14.79 10.83 -4.03
C PRO A 216 13.36 10.80 -4.61
N MET A 217 12.82 9.61 -4.86
CA MET A 217 11.58 9.45 -5.61
C MET A 217 10.36 9.91 -4.79
N PRO A 218 9.48 10.76 -5.38
CA PRO A 218 8.23 11.12 -4.74
C PRO A 218 7.27 9.94 -4.59
N ASN A 219 6.51 9.92 -3.49
CA ASN A 219 5.56 8.86 -3.16
C ASN A 219 4.15 9.42 -2.98
N SER A 220 3.15 8.66 -3.43
CA SER A 220 1.77 8.84 -2.97
C SER A 220 1.59 8.19 -1.60
N LEU A 221 0.66 8.69 -0.79
CA LEU A 221 0.19 7.99 0.41
C LEU A 221 -0.85 6.97 -0.01
N PHE A 222 -0.79 5.77 0.55
CA PHE A 222 -1.71 4.68 0.31
C PHE A 222 -2.37 4.21 1.61
N PHE A 223 -3.66 3.90 1.51
CA PHE A 223 -4.40 3.12 2.50
C PHE A 223 -4.97 1.89 1.79
N SER A 224 -4.77 0.71 2.35
CA SER A 224 -5.26 -0.52 1.73
C SER A 224 -5.81 -1.52 2.73
N THR A 225 -6.67 -2.37 2.20
CA THR A 225 -7.01 -3.67 2.74
C THR A 225 -6.71 -4.70 1.68
N GLU A 226 -6.21 -5.86 2.10
CA GLU A 226 -5.73 -6.86 1.17
C GLU A 226 -5.94 -8.26 1.74
N VAL A 227 -6.23 -9.20 0.85
CA VAL A 227 -6.47 -10.61 1.18
C VAL A 227 -5.45 -11.46 0.46
N ASN A 228 -4.79 -12.30 1.26
CA ASN A 228 -3.91 -13.39 0.84
C ASN A 228 -2.89 -13.10 -0.29
N GLU A 229 -2.39 -11.86 -0.45
CA GLU A 229 -1.38 -11.57 -1.49
C GLU A 229 -0.04 -12.28 -1.23
N SER A 230 0.20 -12.74 0.01
CA SER A 230 1.52 -13.25 0.43
C SER A 230 1.47 -14.69 0.98
N GLY A 231 0.55 -15.51 0.46
CA GLY A 231 0.54 -16.96 0.72
C GLY A 231 0.29 -17.32 2.20
N GLY A 232 -0.73 -16.72 2.81
CA GLY A 232 -1.16 -17.02 4.18
C GLY A 232 -0.47 -16.18 5.26
N TRP A 233 0.30 -15.14 4.90
CA TRP A 233 1.04 -14.33 5.88
C TRP A 233 0.17 -13.71 6.99
N ALA A 234 -1.09 -13.42 6.67
CA ALA A 234 -2.10 -12.85 7.55
C ALA A 234 -3.02 -13.90 8.20
N GLY A 235 -2.60 -15.16 8.18
CA GLY A 235 -3.42 -16.31 8.57
C GLY A 235 -4.30 -16.81 7.42
N ASP A 236 -5.17 -17.75 7.76
CA ASP A 236 -6.08 -18.37 6.79
C ASP A 236 -7.21 -17.43 6.42
N ASP A 237 -7.61 -17.48 5.15
CA ASP A 237 -8.73 -16.71 4.63
C ASP A 237 -10.06 -17.15 5.24
N LEU A 238 -10.96 -16.18 5.43
CA LEU A 238 -12.32 -16.45 5.90
C LEU A 238 -13.21 -16.78 4.70
N SER A 239 -14.23 -17.62 4.93
CA SER A 239 -15.27 -17.84 3.92
C SER A 239 -16.06 -16.55 3.58
N SER A 240 -16.03 -15.55 4.48
CA SER A 240 -16.61 -14.23 4.29
C SER A 240 -16.00 -13.22 5.28
N TYR A 241 -15.80 -11.99 4.81
CA TYR A 241 -15.45 -10.83 5.63
C TYR A 241 -16.67 -9.96 5.98
N GLY A 242 -17.87 -10.53 5.95
CA GLY A 242 -19.11 -9.81 6.24
C GLY A 242 -19.55 -8.85 5.12
N PRO A 243 -20.77 -8.32 5.19
CA PRO A 243 -21.28 -7.39 4.19
C PRO A 243 -20.61 -6.01 4.31
N ILE A 244 -20.68 -5.19 3.25
CA ILE A 244 -20.15 -3.82 3.25
C ILE A 244 -20.70 -2.93 4.39
N SER A 245 -21.91 -3.22 4.88
CA SER A 245 -22.54 -2.51 6.01
C SER A 245 -21.95 -2.89 7.37
N ASN A 246 -21.29 -4.05 7.48
CA ASN A 246 -20.64 -4.54 8.69
C ASN A 246 -19.41 -5.41 8.34
N PRO A 247 -18.34 -4.80 7.82
CA PRO A 247 -17.14 -5.53 7.42
C PRO A 247 -16.37 -6.09 8.63
N GLU A 248 -15.72 -7.23 8.43
CA GLU A 248 -14.90 -7.89 9.44
C GLU A 248 -13.48 -7.33 9.55
N GLY A 249 -12.98 -6.69 8.48
CA GLY A 249 -11.66 -6.05 8.48
C GLY A 249 -11.68 -4.64 7.89
N TYR A 250 -10.97 -3.71 8.51
CA TYR A 250 -10.77 -2.35 7.99
C TYR A 250 -9.63 -1.61 8.67
N ILE A 251 -9.12 -0.60 7.95
CA ILE A 251 -8.41 0.53 8.52
C ILE A 251 -9.31 1.77 8.45
N GLU A 252 -9.35 2.53 9.54
CA GLU A 252 -10.03 3.81 9.62
C GLU A 252 -9.04 4.92 9.86
N ILE A 253 -9.30 6.07 9.25
CA ILE A 253 -8.38 7.20 9.17
C ILE A 253 -9.10 8.48 9.60
N ASP A 254 -8.59 9.10 10.67
CA ASP A 254 -9.08 10.37 11.22
C ASP A 254 -8.54 11.56 10.42
N TYR A 255 -7.29 11.48 9.98
CA TYR A 255 -6.66 12.42 9.06
C TYR A 255 -5.42 11.80 8.40
N CYS A 256 -4.97 12.41 7.31
CA CYS A 256 -3.65 12.18 6.74
C CYS A 256 -3.00 13.51 6.32
N GLY A 257 -1.66 13.54 6.28
CA GLY A 257 -0.95 14.74 5.88
C GLY A 257 0.51 14.51 5.50
N PHE A 258 1.07 15.54 4.88
CA PHE A 258 2.48 15.63 4.54
C PHE A 258 3.04 17.02 4.91
N TRP A 259 4.21 17.03 5.55
CA TRP A 259 4.89 18.25 6.01
C TRP A 259 6.32 18.32 5.52
N LEU A 260 6.71 19.51 5.05
CA LEU A 260 8.10 19.84 4.76
C LEU A 260 8.75 20.55 5.93
N GLN A 261 10.02 20.25 6.14
CA GLN A 261 10.83 20.96 7.10
C GLN A 261 11.47 22.19 6.45
N CYS A 262 11.28 23.36 7.06
CA CYS A 262 11.84 24.62 6.57
C CYS A 262 12.67 25.26 7.68
N THR A 263 13.80 25.87 7.32
CA THR A 263 14.61 26.65 8.27
C THR A 263 13.82 27.83 8.79
N SER A 264 13.73 27.94 10.11
CA SER A 264 13.17 29.12 10.75
C SER A 264 14.20 30.24 10.64
N HIS A 265 14.03 31.15 9.68
CA HIS A 265 14.71 32.42 9.75
C HIS A 265 14.10 33.18 10.92
N SER A 266 14.85 33.35 12.00
CA SER A 266 14.50 34.31 13.03
C SER A 266 14.37 35.65 12.33
N LEU A 267 13.15 36.19 12.24
CA LEU A 267 12.99 37.63 12.10
C LEU A 267 13.63 38.19 13.37
N SER A 268 14.90 38.60 13.26
CA SER A 268 15.50 39.50 14.24
C SER A 268 14.53 40.66 14.34
N SER A 269 13.93 40.84 15.52
CA SER A 269 13.19 42.03 15.87
C SER A 269 14.06 43.22 15.46
N THR A 270 13.61 43.98 14.46
CA THR A 270 14.14 45.30 14.20
C THR A 270 13.79 46.12 15.44
N THR A 271 14.73 46.20 16.38
CA THR A 271 14.74 47.28 17.36
C THR A 271 14.78 48.57 16.56
N SER A 272 13.68 49.32 16.65
CA SER A 272 13.58 50.69 16.19
C SER A 272 14.72 51.51 16.79
N TYR A 273 15.70 51.85 15.97
CA TYR A 273 16.52 53.03 16.18
C TYR A 273 16.22 53.97 15.02
N GLU A 274 15.41 55.00 15.31
CA GLU A 274 15.36 56.18 14.47
C GLU A 274 16.71 56.88 14.58
N ASP A 275 17.47 56.89 13.48
CA ASP A 275 18.54 57.87 13.27
C ASP A 275 18.11 58.76 12.09
N PRO A 276 17.74 60.03 12.34
CA PRO A 276 17.26 60.92 11.31
C PRO A 276 18.42 61.74 10.72
N THR A 277 19.45 61.12 10.16
CA THR A 277 20.35 61.84 9.25
C THR A 277 20.94 60.90 8.20
N MET A 278 20.50 61.06 6.95
CA MET A 278 21.33 61.14 5.74
C MET A 278 20.40 61.07 4.53
N LEU A 279 19.95 62.25 4.10
CA LEU A 279 19.55 62.46 2.71
C LEU A 279 20.77 62.16 1.83
N THR A 280 20.68 61.19 0.94
CA THR A 280 21.37 61.27 -0.36
C THR A 280 20.66 60.43 -1.41
N THR A 281 20.02 61.16 -2.29
CA THR A 281 19.42 60.84 -3.58
C THR A 281 20.15 59.73 -4.37
N LEU A 282 19.46 58.62 -4.67
CA LEU A 282 19.82 57.76 -5.80
C LEU A 282 18.74 57.91 -6.89
N LYS A 283 19.04 58.74 -7.90
CA LYS A 283 18.29 58.79 -9.15
C LYS A 283 18.70 57.60 -10.01
N ILE A 284 17.75 56.72 -10.30
CA ILE A 284 17.88 55.70 -11.35
C ILE A 284 17.45 56.36 -12.66
N HIS A 285 18.35 56.40 -13.65
CA HIS A 285 18.01 56.56 -15.06
C HIS A 285 18.90 55.66 -15.91
N ALA A 286 18.29 55.15 -16.97
CA ALA A 286 18.64 53.94 -17.69
C ALA A 286 19.68 54.13 -18.82
N THR A 287 20.10 52.96 -19.33
CA THR A 287 20.55 52.65 -20.71
C THR A 287 21.87 53.22 -21.23
N THR A 288 22.82 52.33 -21.53
CA THR A 288 23.43 52.25 -22.88
C THR A 288 24.06 50.87 -23.14
N THR A 289 24.02 50.48 -24.41
CA THR A 289 24.41 49.23 -25.08
C THR A 289 25.92 49.08 -25.37
N VAL A 290 26.46 47.86 -25.16
CA VAL A 290 27.30 46.97 -26.04
C VAL A 290 28.56 47.59 -26.72
N PRO A 291 29.78 46.99 -26.68
CA PRO A 291 30.06 45.78 -27.48
C PRO A 291 31.06 44.70 -26.99
N VAL A 292 30.71 43.47 -27.42
CA VAL A 292 31.49 42.29 -27.84
C VAL A 292 33.00 42.26 -27.56
N HIS A 293 33.43 41.23 -26.83
CA HIS A 293 34.69 40.53 -27.11
C HIS A 293 34.48 39.01 -26.94
N GLN A 294 34.79 38.26 -28.01
CA GLN A 294 35.01 36.82 -27.98
C GLN A 294 36.37 36.54 -27.35
N GLU A 295 36.45 35.55 -26.44
CA GLU A 295 37.61 34.66 -26.33
C GLU A 295 37.29 33.38 -25.53
N LYS A 296 38.11 32.35 -25.79
CA LYS A 296 37.88 30.90 -25.74
C LYS A 296 37.84 30.25 -24.33
N PRO A 297 37.34 29.00 -24.21
CA PRO A 297 37.08 28.34 -22.92
C PRO A 297 38.34 27.69 -22.31
N CYS A 298 38.45 27.75 -20.98
CA CYS A 298 39.45 27.06 -20.17
C CYS A 298 38.89 25.70 -19.67
N PRO A 299 39.74 24.69 -19.41
CA PRO A 299 39.37 23.28 -19.46
C PRO A 299 38.79 22.72 -18.16
N SER A 300 37.98 21.68 -18.34
CA SER A 300 37.46 20.77 -17.33
C SER A 300 38.59 20.00 -16.63
N HIS A 301 38.72 20.17 -15.31
CA HIS A 301 39.48 19.26 -14.46
C HIS A 301 38.53 18.20 -13.88
N THR A 302 38.64 16.99 -14.42
CA THR A 302 38.13 15.75 -13.83
C THR A 302 39.23 15.21 -12.90
N PRO A 303 38.96 14.87 -11.63
CA PRO A 303 39.90 14.08 -10.84
C PRO A 303 39.74 12.60 -11.18
N THR A 304 40.76 12.02 -11.79
CA THR A 304 40.97 10.56 -11.85
C THR A 304 41.40 10.07 -10.46
N LEU A 305 40.64 9.14 -9.90
CA LEU A 305 41.04 8.36 -8.73
C LEU A 305 41.77 7.12 -9.23
N ASP A 306 43.10 7.07 -9.04
CA ASP A 306 43.91 5.88 -9.29
C ASP A 306 43.61 4.82 -8.21
N ILE A 307 43.02 3.70 -8.60
CA ILE A 307 42.93 2.50 -7.77
C ILE A 307 43.79 1.43 -8.44
N ASN A 308 44.95 1.17 -7.85
CA ASN A 308 45.80 0.04 -8.19
C ASN A 308 45.07 -1.28 -7.86
N PHE A 309 44.62 -2.00 -8.89
CA PHE A 309 44.24 -3.41 -8.77
C PHE A 309 45.48 -4.28 -9.05
N ASN A 310 45.91 -5.04 -8.03
CA ASN A 310 46.87 -6.13 -8.19
C ASN A 310 46.11 -7.42 -8.54
N PRO A 311 46.29 -8.02 -9.74
CA PRO A 311 45.60 -9.24 -10.12
C PRO A 311 46.50 -10.46 -9.85
N GLN A 312 46.72 -10.78 -8.59
CA GLN A 312 47.20 -12.10 -8.17
C GLN A 312 46.55 -12.42 -6.84
N ASP A 313 45.39 -13.06 -6.92
CA ASP A 313 44.88 -14.07 -5.97
C ASP A 313 43.48 -14.49 -6.45
N SER A 314 43.46 -15.09 -7.64
CA SER A 314 42.35 -15.96 -8.05
C SER A 314 42.96 -17.27 -8.53
N ILE A 315 42.25 -18.37 -8.24
CA ILE A 315 42.61 -19.78 -8.46
C ILE A 315 43.29 -20.44 -7.24
N ALA A 316 42.51 -20.69 -6.17
CA ALA A 316 42.61 -21.88 -5.31
C ALA A 316 41.51 -21.87 -4.22
N ALA A 317 40.25 -22.10 -4.58
CA ALA A 317 39.19 -22.62 -3.69
C ALA A 317 37.87 -22.74 -4.48
N ARG A 318 37.86 -23.59 -5.51
CA ARG A 318 36.64 -24.06 -6.17
C ARG A 318 36.80 -25.56 -6.35
N GLU A 319 36.40 -26.31 -5.34
CA GLU A 319 36.05 -27.73 -5.38
C GLU A 319 35.67 -28.16 -3.95
N LYS A 320 34.48 -28.77 -3.80
CA LYS A 320 33.67 -28.98 -2.56
C LYS A 320 32.77 -27.76 -2.28
N ASP A 321 31.48 -27.72 -2.59
CA ASP A 321 30.44 -28.74 -2.42
C ASP A 321 29.44 -28.71 -3.58
N VAL A 322 29.52 -29.72 -4.45
CA VAL A 322 28.42 -30.14 -5.32
C VAL A 322 28.07 -31.54 -4.87
N GLN A 323 27.14 -31.68 -3.92
CA GLN A 323 26.34 -32.88 -3.70
C GLN A 323 25.33 -32.65 -2.56
N SER A 324 24.18 -32.08 -2.92
CA SER A 324 22.86 -32.45 -2.36
C SER A 324 21.85 -31.39 -2.77
N PHE A 325 21.09 -31.64 -3.84
CA PHE A 325 19.68 -31.24 -4.01
C PHE A 325 19.22 -31.81 -5.35
N SER A 326 18.77 -33.06 -5.32
CA SER A 326 18.07 -33.69 -6.42
C SER A 326 16.57 -33.57 -6.20
N LYS A 327 15.88 -33.17 -7.28
CA LYS A 327 14.44 -33.29 -7.57
C LYS A 327 13.53 -32.19 -7.02
N LEU A 328 13.24 -31.22 -7.89
CA LEU A 328 11.87 -30.83 -8.24
C LEU A 328 11.88 -30.37 -9.71
N HIS A 329 11.15 -31.09 -10.56
CA HIS A 329 10.98 -30.74 -11.98
C HIS A 329 10.14 -29.46 -12.07
N LYS A 330 10.66 -28.47 -12.80
CA LYS A 330 9.86 -27.40 -13.41
C LYS A 330 8.98 -28.03 -14.50
N VAL A 331 7.67 -27.88 -14.39
CA VAL A 331 6.78 -27.85 -15.55
C VAL A 331 6.54 -26.38 -15.83
N GLU A 332 7.13 -25.87 -16.90
CA GLU A 332 6.67 -24.64 -17.56
C GLU A 332 5.41 -25.04 -18.34
N GLU A 333 4.23 -24.59 -17.89
CA GLU A 333 3.02 -24.61 -18.70
C GLU A 333 2.77 -23.20 -19.20
N GLN A 334 2.80 -23.09 -20.52
CA GLN A 334 2.48 -21.92 -21.32
C GLN A 334 0.95 -21.85 -21.40
N ASP A 335 0.35 -20.77 -20.87
CA ASP A 335 -1.10 -20.57 -20.85
C ASP A 335 -1.67 -20.50 -22.27
N ASP A 336 -2.42 -21.53 -22.65
CA ASP A 336 -3.31 -21.54 -23.82
C ASP A 336 -4.76 -21.61 -23.32
N GLU A 337 -5.53 -20.53 -23.57
CA GLU A 337 -6.93 -20.31 -23.15
C GLU A 337 -7.89 -21.45 -23.53
N THR A 338 -7.52 -22.30 -24.47
CA THR A 338 -8.34 -23.44 -24.91
C THR A 338 -8.32 -24.64 -23.95
N THR A 339 -7.31 -24.77 -23.10
CA THR A 339 -7.14 -25.94 -22.20
C THR A 339 -8.03 -25.86 -20.95
N ASN A 340 -8.39 -24.63 -20.53
CA ASN A 340 -9.24 -24.40 -19.35
C ASN A 340 -10.73 -24.70 -19.62
N LEU A 341 -11.22 -24.54 -20.85
CA LEU A 341 -12.59 -24.92 -21.19
C LEU A 341 -12.80 -26.45 -21.16
N ALA A 342 -11.77 -27.22 -21.54
CA ALA A 342 -11.83 -28.68 -21.54
C ALA A 342 -11.80 -29.27 -20.11
N ARG A 343 -11.04 -28.66 -19.18
CA ARG A 343 -11.09 -29.02 -17.75
C ARG A 343 -12.43 -28.67 -17.09
N PHE A 344 -13.08 -27.59 -17.53
CA PHE A 344 -14.39 -27.18 -17.02
C PHE A 344 -15.51 -28.17 -17.39
N CYS A 345 -15.47 -28.76 -18.59
CA CYS A 345 -16.43 -29.79 -19.00
C CYS A 345 -16.21 -31.14 -18.31
N HIS A 346 -14.97 -31.52 -17.98
CA HIS A 346 -14.69 -32.81 -17.33
C HIS A 346 -15.06 -32.82 -15.83
N LEU A 347 -14.86 -31.69 -15.12
CA LEU A 347 -15.18 -31.59 -13.70
C LEU A 347 -16.70 -31.45 -13.43
N LYS A 348 -17.47 -30.83 -14.33
CA LYS A 348 -18.94 -30.83 -14.22
C LYS A 348 -19.57 -32.21 -14.44
N LEU A 349 -18.96 -33.08 -15.25
CA LEU A 349 -19.42 -34.46 -15.45
C LEU A 349 -19.07 -35.40 -14.29
N GLN A 350 -18.03 -35.11 -13.52
CA GLN A 350 -17.66 -35.88 -12.32
C GLN A 350 -18.44 -35.44 -11.07
N SER A 351 -18.84 -34.16 -10.96
CA SER A 351 -19.73 -33.70 -9.90
C SER A 351 -21.17 -34.18 -10.08
N ALA A 352 -21.63 -34.45 -11.31
CA ALA A 352 -22.96 -35.01 -11.57
C ALA A 352 -23.08 -36.54 -11.32
N HIS A 353 -21.96 -37.25 -11.14
CA HIS A 353 -21.95 -38.70 -10.88
C HIS A 353 -21.72 -39.09 -9.42
N ASN A 354 -21.36 -38.15 -8.53
CA ASN A 354 -21.09 -38.44 -7.12
C ASN A 354 -22.19 -38.00 -6.12
N GLU A 355 -23.37 -37.60 -6.61
CA GLU A 355 -24.56 -37.33 -5.78
C GLU A 355 -25.71 -38.33 -6.02
N ILE A 356 -25.39 -39.61 -6.23
CA ILE A 356 -26.41 -40.67 -6.22
C ILE A 356 -25.95 -41.79 -5.27
N GLY A 357 -26.40 -41.67 -4.02
CA GLY A 357 -26.48 -42.80 -3.08
C GLY A 357 -27.60 -43.78 -3.50
N PRO A 358 -27.69 -44.98 -2.88
CA PRO A 358 -28.49 -46.07 -3.40
C PRO A 358 -29.98 -45.74 -3.44
N VAL A 359 -30.58 -45.92 -4.62
CA VAL A 359 -32.02 -45.76 -4.87
C VAL A 359 -32.73 -47.03 -4.39
N GLU A 360 -33.42 -46.93 -3.27
CA GLU A 360 -34.46 -47.85 -2.87
C GLU A 360 -35.74 -47.04 -2.57
N ASP A 361 -36.75 -47.32 -3.40
CA ASP A 361 -38.19 -47.03 -3.24
C ASP A 361 -38.71 -45.57 -3.24
N ASP A 362 -38.80 -44.97 -4.44
CA ASP A 362 -39.66 -43.78 -4.68
C ASP A 362 -40.46 -43.84 -6.00
N ARG A 363 -40.60 -45.03 -6.61
CA ARG A 363 -41.43 -45.21 -7.82
C ARG A 363 -42.94 -45.16 -7.56
N ILE A 364 -43.38 -45.02 -6.31
CA ILE A 364 -44.81 -45.02 -5.96
C ILE A 364 -45.38 -43.58 -5.81
N LYS A 365 -44.56 -42.53 -5.79
CA LYS A 365 -45.03 -41.14 -5.63
C LYS A 365 -45.08 -40.30 -6.90
N LEU A 366 -44.38 -40.69 -7.96
CA LEU A 366 -44.38 -39.96 -9.23
C LEU A 366 -45.54 -40.36 -10.16
N ASP A 367 -46.04 -41.60 -10.08
CA ASP A 367 -47.22 -42.03 -10.84
C ASP A 367 -48.53 -41.48 -10.25
N ALA A 368 -48.58 -41.20 -8.94
CA ALA A 368 -49.76 -40.63 -8.28
C ALA A 368 -49.99 -39.13 -8.53
N MET A 369 -48.96 -38.38 -8.95
CA MET A 369 -49.09 -36.95 -9.28
C MET A 369 -49.36 -36.70 -10.77
N ALA A 370 -49.08 -37.68 -11.64
CA ALA A 370 -49.42 -37.61 -13.06
C ALA A 370 -50.92 -37.90 -13.33
N GLU A 371 -51.58 -38.73 -12.52
CA GLU A 371 -53.03 -39.00 -12.65
C GLU A 371 -53.91 -37.85 -12.13
N GLN A 372 -53.47 -37.06 -11.14
CA GLN A 372 -54.24 -35.90 -10.65
C GLN A 372 -54.21 -34.68 -11.58
N HIS A 373 -53.25 -34.60 -12.50
CA HIS A 373 -53.15 -33.49 -13.45
C HIS A 373 -53.90 -33.76 -14.77
N ASP A 374 -54.19 -35.02 -15.12
CA ASP A 374 -54.98 -35.36 -16.32
C ASP A 374 -56.51 -35.35 -16.06
N GLU A 375 -56.94 -35.55 -14.80
CA GLU A 375 -58.35 -35.46 -14.42
C GLU A 375 -58.86 -34.02 -14.22
N SER A 376 -57.96 -33.06 -13.99
CA SER A 376 -58.30 -31.62 -13.91
C SER A 376 -58.43 -30.96 -15.28
N VAL A 377 -57.83 -31.55 -16.34
CA VAL A 377 -57.89 -31.01 -17.71
C VAL A 377 -59.11 -31.54 -18.48
N ARG A 378 -59.65 -32.71 -18.13
CA ARG A 378 -60.90 -33.24 -18.73
C ARG A 378 -62.22 -32.66 -18.19
N LYS A 379 -62.19 -31.78 -17.18
CA LYS A 379 -63.40 -31.14 -16.62
C LYS A 379 -63.67 -29.72 -17.11
N THR A 380 -62.89 -29.20 -18.06
CA THR A 380 -63.08 -27.87 -18.66
C THR A 380 -63.47 -27.87 -20.14
N GLU A 381 -63.72 -29.02 -20.75
CA GLU A 381 -64.28 -29.14 -22.10
C GLU A 381 -65.45 -30.15 -22.14
N THR A 382 -66.61 -29.77 -21.58
CA THR A 382 -67.96 -30.19 -22.01
C THR A 382 -68.99 -29.18 -21.53
#